data_AF-A0A7I7L948-F1
#
_entry.id   AF-A0A7I7L948-F1
#
_cell.length_a   1.000
_cell.length_b   1.000
_cell.length_c   1.000
_cell.angle_alpha   90.00
_cell.angle_beta   90.00
_cell.angle_gamma   90.00
#
_symmetry.space_group_name_H-M   'P 1'
#
loop_
_entity.id
_entity.type
_entity.pdbx_description
1 polymer ?
#
loop_
_entity_poly.entity_id
_entity_poly.type
_entity_poly.pdbx_seq_one_letter_code
_entity_poly.pdbx_strand_id
1 'polypeptide(L)'
;MASEPGDNNDHWVNQAVVSFPSAAKASSFVETTAGKWKNCAGKTVTVTNKSKTYRWTFAQVVGSPPRITMLETQEGAEGWECQRAMSVANNVIVDINSCGYHITDQGGALVDKIHKETKY
;
A
#
# COMPACT_ATOMS: atom_id res chain seq x y z
N MET A 1 -12.45 3.46 -1.91
CA MET A 1 -11.63 3.77 -3.10
C MET A 1 -12.07 5.11 -3.66
N ALA A 2 -11.12 5.90 -4.15
CA ALA A 2 -11.32 7.25 -4.69
C ALA A 2 -10.44 7.45 -5.94
N SER A 3 -10.96 8.15 -6.93
CA SER A 3 -10.30 8.52 -8.18
C SER A 3 -11.00 9.72 -8.80
N GLU A 4 -10.36 10.38 -9.77
CA GLU A 4 -11.05 11.33 -10.65
C GLU A 4 -12.21 10.65 -11.41
N PRO A 5 -13.23 11.42 -11.83
CA PRO A 5 -14.28 10.91 -12.71
C PRO A 5 -13.75 10.48 -14.08
N GLY A 6 -14.39 9.46 -14.67
CA GLY A 6 -14.04 8.92 -15.98
C GLY A 6 -13.25 7.61 -15.89
N ASP A 7 -12.87 7.07 -17.06
CA ASP A 7 -12.18 5.77 -17.16
C ASP A 7 -10.64 5.89 -17.19
N ASN A 8 -10.11 7.11 -17.32
CA ASN A 8 -8.68 7.43 -17.39
C ASN A 8 -8.32 8.42 -16.27
N ASN A 9 -8.28 7.93 -15.03
CA ASN A 9 -7.94 8.73 -13.87
C ASN A 9 -6.42 8.87 -13.70
N ASP A 10 -5.96 10.06 -13.31
CA ASP A 10 -4.54 10.34 -13.04
C ASP A 10 -4.11 9.86 -11.66
N HIS A 11 -5.06 9.73 -10.73
CA HIS A 11 -4.82 9.26 -9.38
C HIS A 11 -5.83 8.21 -8.97
N TRP A 12 -5.37 7.23 -8.20
CA TRP A 12 -6.25 6.23 -7.61
C TRP A 12 -5.81 5.93 -6.19
N VAL A 13 -6.76 5.90 -5.26
CA VAL A 13 -6.49 5.60 -3.85
C VAL A 13 -7.45 4.54 -3.36
N ASN A 14 -6.91 3.48 -2.75
CA ASN A 14 -7.65 2.60 -1.86
C ASN A 14 -7.09 2.73 -0.45
N GLN A 15 -7.99 2.91 0.51
CA GLN A 15 -7.67 3.12 1.91
C GLN A 15 -8.62 2.28 2.76
N ALA A 16 -8.06 1.57 3.74
CA ALA A 16 -8.80 0.75 4.67
C ALA A 16 -8.24 0.91 6.09
N VAL A 17 -9.13 0.86 7.07
CA VAL A 17 -8.78 0.72 8.49
C VAL A 17 -9.36 -0.59 9.01
N VAL A 18 -8.55 -1.37 9.72
CA VAL A 18 -8.90 -2.73 10.15
C VAL A 18 -8.66 -2.86 11.65
N SER A 19 -9.73 -3.08 12.41
CA SER A 19 -9.66 -3.33 13.85
C SER A 19 -9.39 -4.80 14.13
N PHE A 20 -8.50 -5.05 15.08
CA PHE A 20 -8.15 -6.37 15.61
C PHE A 20 -8.65 -6.53 17.05
N PRO A 21 -8.82 -7.77 17.54
CA PRO A 21 -9.21 -8.01 18.94
C PRO A 21 -8.20 -7.52 19.98
N SER A 22 -6.94 -7.28 19.59
CA SER A 22 -5.91 -6.73 20.48
C SER A 22 -4.80 -6.04 19.69
N ALA A 23 -4.08 -5.13 20.36
CA ALA A 23 -2.92 -4.46 19.80
C ALA A 23 -1.82 -5.46 19.38
N ALA A 24 -1.58 -6.50 20.18
CA ALA A 24 -0.60 -7.54 19.85
C ALA A 24 -0.92 -8.26 18.53
N LYS A 25 -2.20 -8.54 18.25
CA LYS A 25 -2.62 -9.17 16.99
C LYS A 25 -2.45 -8.22 15.80
N ALA A 26 -2.75 -6.94 15.98
CA ALA A 26 -2.52 -5.93 14.94
C ALA A 26 -1.02 -5.78 14.61
N SER A 27 -0.17 -5.65 15.63
CA SER A 27 1.29 -5.55 15.44
C SER A 27 1.88 -6.78 14.78
N SER A 28 1.50 -7.98 15.22
CA SER A 28 1.95 -9.24 14.62
C SER A 28 1.55 -9.38 13.15
N PHE A 29 0.39 -8.85 12.75
CA PHE A 29 -0.02 -8.81 11.35
C PHE A 29 0.89 -7.92 10.51
N VAL A 30 1.24 -6.71 10.99
CA VAL A 30 2.15 -5.80 10.27
C VAL A 30 3.56 -6.40 10.19
N GLU A 31 4.07 -7.01 11.26
CA GLU A 31 5.36 -7.72 11.27
C GLU A 31 5.40 -8.87 10.24
N THR A 32 4.36 -9.70 10.23
CA THR A 32 4.21 -10.80 9.27
C THR A 32 4.16 -10.26 7.85
N THR A 33 3.43 -9.17 7.63
CA THR A 33 3.28 -8.53 6.31
C THR A 33 4.60 -7.92 5.84
N ALA A 34 5.37 -7.29 6.73
CA ALA A 34 6.72 -6.78 6.44
C ALA A 34 7.64 -7.91 5.97
N GLY A 35 7.61 -9.08 6.63
CA GLY A 35 8.35 -10.26 6.20
C GLY A 35 7.93 -10.75 4.81
N LYS A 36 6.63 -10.78 4.53
CA LYS A 36 6.11 -11.15 3.20
C LYS A 36 6.54 -10.15 2.12
N TRP A 37 6.44 -8.85 2.38
CA TRP A 37 6.86 -7.81 1.42
C TRP A 37 8.36 -7.88 1.13
N LYS A 38 9.19 -8.13 2.15
CA LYS A 38 10.63 -8.36 1.95
C LYS A 38 10.92 -9.54 1.01
N ASN A 39 10.09 -10.57 1.02
CA ASN A 39 10.22 -11.68 0.08
C ASN A 39 9.79 -11.32 -1.36
N CYS A 40 8.98 -10.27 -1.54
CA CYS A 40 8.57 -9.75 -2.84
C CYS A 40 9.51 -8.65 -3.37
N ALA A 41 10.24 -7.98 -2.49
CA ALA A 41 11.12 -6.86 -2.82
C ALA A 41 12.12 -7.20 -3.93
N GLY A 42 12.24 -6.31 -4.91
CA GLY A 42 13.15 -6.46 -6.07
C GLY A 42 12.70 -7.49 -7.11
N LYS A 43 11.47 -8.03 -7.00
CA LYS A 43 10.93 -9.00 -7.95
C LYS A 43 9.87 -8.39 -8.83
N THR A 44 9.76 -8.91 -10.05
CA THR A 44 8.60 -8.68 -10.92
C THR A 44 7.66 -9.86 -10.83
N VAL A 45 6.38 -9.60 -10.60
CA VAL A 45 5.32 -10.63 -10.55
C VAL A 45 4.32 -10.41 -11.67
N THR A 46 3.70 -11.51 -12.11
CA THR A 46 2.60 -11.48 -13.07
C THR A 46 1.28 -11.58 -12.29
N VAL A 47 0.38 -10.61 -12.48
CA VAL A 47 -0.94 -10.56 -11.87
C VAL A 47 -1.99 -10.68 -12.96
N THR A 48 -2.82 -11.72 -12.89
CA THR A 48 -3.95 -11.89 -13.80
C THR A 48 -5.24 -11.56 -13.05
N ASN A 49 -6.00 -10.59 -13.55
CA ASN A 49 -7.30 -10.20 -13.04
C ASN A 49 -8.33 -10.31 -14.17
N LYS A 50 -9.29 -11.23 -14.01
CA LYS A 50 -10.22 -11.64 -15.08
C LYS A 50 -9.42 -12.03 -16.33
N SER A 51 -9.66 -11.37 -17.47
CA SER A 51 -8.96 -11.60 -18.74
C SER A 51 -7.73 -10.72 -18.96
N LYS A 52 -7.37 -9.85 -18.00
CA LYS A 52 -6.24 -8.92 -18.13
C LYS A 52 -5.07 -9.39 -17.29
N THR A 53 -3.88 -9.37 -17.88
CA THR A 53 -2.62 -9.75 -17.22
C THR A 53 -1.69 -8.55 -17.18
N TYR A 54 -1.11 -8.31 -16.02
CA TYR A 54 -0.22 -7.20 -15.72
C TYR A 54 1.08 -7.72 -15.13
N ARG A 55 2.17 -6.98 -15.32
CA ARG A 55 3.45 -7.25 -14.65
C ARG A 55 3.79 -6.07 -13.75
N TRP A 56 4.08 -6.38 -12.49
CA TRP A 56 4.37 -5.39 -11.46
C TRP A 56 5.74 -5.66 -10.86
N THR A 57 6.59 -4.64 -10.83
CA THR A 57 7.92 -4.72 -10.20
C THR A 57 7.88 -4.03 -8.85
N PHE A 58 8.28 -4.75 -7.81
CA PHE A 58 8.32 -4.22 -6.44
C PHE A 58 9.70 -3.64 -6.12
N ALA A 59 9.71 -2.43 -5.59
CA ALA A 59 10.90 -1.84 -5.00
C ALA A 59 11.26 -2.52 -3.66
N GLN A 60 12.34 -2.05 -3.03
CA GLN A 60 12.67 -2.47 -1.67
C GLN A 60 11.62 -1.96 -0.68
N VAL A 61 11.37 -2.73 0.38
CA VAL A 61 10.55 -2.27 1.49
C VAL A 61 11.28 -1.13 2.20
N VAL A 62 10.57 -0.03 2.43
CA VAL A 62 11.07 1.12 3.19
C VAL A 62 10.43 1.11 4.57
N GLY A 63 11.23 1.40 5.59
CA GLY A 63 10.81 1.39 6.99
C GLY A 63 10.77 0.00 7.63
N SER A 64 10.13 -0.05 8.80
CA SER A 64 9.95 -1.26 9.61
C SER A 64 8.68 -1.09 10.45
N PRO A 65 8.05 -2.17 10.95
CA PRO A 65 6.97 -2.06 11.92
C PRO A 65 7.29 -1.00 13.00
N PRO A 66 6.35 -0.09 13.32
CA PRO A 66 4.92 -0.17 13.03
C PRO A 66 4.47 0.45 11.69
N ARG A 67 5.38 0.90 10.81
CA ARG A 67 5.02 1.48 9.49
C ARG A 67 5.97 1.02 8.38
N ILE A 68 5.42 0.41 7.34
CA ILE A 68 6.15 -0.07 6.17
C ILE A 68 5.55 0.51 4.89
N THR A 69 6.39 0.78 3.90
CA THR A 69 5.96 1.16 2.55
C THR A 69 6.70 0.37 1.48
N MET A 70 6.09 0.24 0.30
CA MET A 70 6.69 -0.42 -0.86
C MET A 70 6.13 0.21 -2.14
N LEU A 71 7.02 0.63 -3.04
CA LEU A 71 6.63 1.10 -4.37
C LEU A 71 6.46 -0.10 -5.31
N GLU A 72 5.44 -0.02 -6.16
CA GLU A 72 5.08 -1.00 -7.17
C GLU A 72 4.96 -0.27 -8.52
N THR A 73 5.71 -0.70 -9.53
CA THR A 73 5.69 -0.08 -10.86
C THR A 73 5.09 -1.06 -11.85
N GLN A 74 4.10 -0.60 -12.64
CA GLN A 74 3.47 -1.43 -13.67
C GLN A 74 4.24 -1.36 -14.99
N GLU A 75 4.59 -2.53 -15.54
CA GLU A 75 5.26 -2.62 -16.83
C GLU A 75 4.33 -2.19 -17.97
N GLY A 76 4.84 -1.37 -18.89
CA GLY A 76 4.11 -0.95 -20.09
C GLY A 76 2.93 -0.01 -19.85
N ALA A 77 2.83 0.60 -18.66
CA ALA A 77 1.72 1.46 -18.26
C ALA A 77 2.14 2.94 -18.12
N GLU A 78 3.02 3.42 -19.00
CA GLU A 78 3.40 4.84 -19.09
C GLU A 78 3.92 5.45 -17.77
N GLY A 79 4.56 4.64 -16.93
CA GLY A 79 5.07 5.07 -15.63
C GLY A 79 4.01 5.08 -14.52
N TRP A 80 2.89 4.39 -14.68
CA TRP A 80 1.94 4.17 -13.61
C TRP A 80 2.56 3.37 -12.47
N GLU A 81 2.48 3.96 -11.27
CA GLU A 81 3.04 3.41 -10.05
C GLU A 81 2.00 3.41 -8.94
N CYS A 82 2.22 2.55 -7.95
CA CYS A 82 1.46 2.49 -6.72
C CYS A 82 2.42 2.44 -5.53
N GLN A 83 2.15 3.17 -4.45
CA GLN A 83 2.80 2.97 -3.16
C GLN A 83 1.82 2.27 -2.23
N ARG A 84 2.19 1.06 -1.80
CA ARG A 84 1.58 0.42 -0.64
C ARG A 84 2.16 1.05 0.62
N ALA A 85 1.30 1.39 1.56
CA ALA A 85 1.69 1.83 2.89
C ALA A 85 0.82 1.14 3.93
N MET A 86 1.44 0.51 4.92
CA MET A 86 0.75 -0.15 6.01
C MET A 86 1.32 0.30 7.34
N SER A 87 0.44 0.62 8.28
CA SER A 87 0.84 0.98 9.64
C SER A 87 -0.13 0.45 10.69
N VAL A 88 0.36 0.24 11.92
CA VAL A 88 -0.46 -0.12 13.08
C VAL A 88 -0.37 0.96 14.16
N ALA A 89 -1.50 1.27 14.78
CA ALA A 89 -1.60 2.03 16.02
C ALA A 89 -2.69 1.39 16.90
N ASN A 90 -2.37 1.14 18.18
CA ASN A 90 -3.24 0.38 19.08
C ASN A 90 -3.63 -0.98 18.45
N ASN A 91 -4.92 -1.31 18.39
CA ASN A 91 -5.46 -2.50 17.76
C ASN A 91 -5.96 -2.26 16.33
N VAL A 92 -5.56 -1.15 15.69
CA VAL A 92 -6.02 -0.77 14.35
C VAL A 92 -4.85 -0.72 13.37
N ILE A 93 -5.08 -1.30 12.19
CA ILE A 93 -4.17 -1.22 11.03
C ILE A 93 -4.75 -0.27 10.00
N VAL A 94 -3.91 0.60 9.47
CA VAL A 94 -4.17 1.43 8.30
C VAL A 94 -3.45 0.79 7.11
N ASP A 95 -4.18 0.50 6.04
CA ASP A 95 -3.63 -0.06 4.79
C ASP A 95 -4.05 0.82 3.60
N ILE A 96 -3.05 1.32 2.88
CA ILE A 96 -3.19 2.24 1.76
C ILE A 96 -2.56 1.64 0.51
N ASN A 97 -3.21 1.83 -0.63
CA ASN A 97 -2.60 1.74 -1.94
C ASN A 97 -2.90 3.03 -2.70
N SER A 98 -1.87 3.84 -2.96
CA SER A 98 -1.99 5.13 -3.65
C SER A 98 -1.22 5.07 -4.96
N CYS A 99 -1.91 5.32 -6.06
CA CYS A 99 -1.38 5.17 -7.40
C CYS A 99 -1.51 6.44 -8.24
N GLY A 100 -0.59 6.60 -9.19
CA GLY A 100 -0.47 7.75 -10.08
C GLY A 100 0.82 7.70 -10.88
N TYR A 101 1.08 8.73 -11.68
CA TYR A 101 2.28 8.82 -12.52
C TYR A 101 3.50 9.45 -11.81
N HIS A 102 3.31 9.98 -10.60
CA HIS A 102 4.35 10.68 -9.83
C HIS A 102 4.32 10.29 -8.34
N ILE A 103 4.32 8.97 -8.07
CA ILE A 103 4.27 8.45 -6.72
C ILE A 103 5.65 8.53 -6.05
N THR A 104 5.67 9.01 -4.81
CA THR A 104 6.85 9.11 -3.95
C THR A 104 6.51 8.64 -2.53
N ASP A 105 5.71 9.41 -1.79
CA ASP A 105 5.26 9.08 -0.43
C ASP A 105 3.77 9.36 -0.15
N GLN A 106 2.92 9.43 -1.18
CA GLN A 106 1.50 9.74 -1.03
C GLN A 106 0.76 8.71 -0.14
N GLY A 107 1.10 7.43 -0.27
CA GLY A 107 0.55 6.38 0.60
C GLY A 107 0.97 6.55 2.05
N GLY A 108 2.23 6.91 2.28
CA GLY A 108 2.76 7.26 3.59
C GLY A 108 2.10 8.48 4.22
N ALA A 109 1.93 9.56 3.45
CA ALA A 109 1.27 10.78 3.90
C ALA A 109 -0.22 10.54 4.26
N LEU A 110 -0.91 9.66 3.52
CA LEU A 110 -2.28 9.27 3.85
C LEU A 110 -2.37 8.49 5.17
N VAL A 111 -1.42 7.61 5.46
CA VAL A 111 -1.32 6.93 6.76
C VAL A 111 -1.22 7.95 7.89
N ASP A 112 -0.34 8.94 7.77
CA ASP A 112 -0.14 9.97 8.80
C ASP A 112 -1.41 10.81 9.02
N LYS A 113 -2.12 11.12 7.93
CA LYS A 113 -3.40 11.85 8.00
C LYS A 113 -4.48 11.04 8.71
N ILE A 114 -4.60 9.74 8.40
CA ILE A 114 -5.58 8.87 9.05
C ILE A 114 -5.30 8.78 10.54
N HIS A 115 -4.05 8.55 10.95
CA HIS A 115 -3.68 8.49 12.38
C HIS A 115 -4.02 9.80 13.12
N LYS A 116 -3.78 10.95 12.49
CA LYS A 116 -4.13 12.26 13.06
C LYS A 116 -5.64 12.44 13.28
N GLU A 117 -6.46 11.95 12.36
CA GLU A 117 -7.92 12.11 12.40
C GLU A 117 -8.60 11.11 13.33
N THR A 118 -8.03 9.91 13.51
CA THR A 118 -8.73 8.79 14.15
C THR A 118 -8.37 8.54 15.62
N LYS A 119 -7.26 9.12 16.13
CA LYS A 119 -6.87 9.13 17.56
C LYS A 119 -7.23 7.83 18.32
N TYR A 120 -6.79 6.68 17.80
CA TYR A 120 -6.92 5.39 18.48
C TYR A 120 -6.04 5.28 19.73
#